data_AF-A0AAW1BSA1-F1
#
_entry.id   AF-A0AAW1BSA1-F1
#
_cell.length_a   1.000
_cell.length_b   1.000
_cell.length_c   1.000
_cell.angle_alpha   90.00
_cell.angle_beta   90.00
_cell.angle_gamma   90.00
#
_symmetry.space_group_name_H-M   'P 1'
#
loop_
_entity.id
_entity.type
_entity.pdbx_description
1 polymer ?
#
loop_
_entity_poly.entity_id
_entity_poly.type
_entity_poly.pdbx_seq_one_letter_code
_entity_poly.pdbx_strand_id
1 'polypeptide(L)' 'MKGYTRESYLELVHQLRDYLPGATLTSDFITGFCGETEADHLQTLSLLHEVGYNFAYIFAYSQRQVRPD' A
#
# COMPACT_ATOMS: atom_id res chain seq x y z
N MET A 1 -3.04 -10.67 7.00
CA MET A 1 -4.00 -9.95 6.14
C MET A 1 -4.48 -10.93 5.05
N LYS A 2 -5.38 -11.85 5.38
CA LYS A 2 -6.03 -12.71 4.38
C LYS A 2 -7.35 -12.04 4.01
N GLY A 3 -7.46 -11.51 2.80
CA GLY A 3 -8.74 -10.98 2.31
C GLY A 3 -8.65 -10.10 1.06
N TYR A 4 -7.58 -9.34 0.89
CA TYR A 4 -7.47 -8.38 -0.21
C TYR A 4 -6.27 -8.72 -1.10
N THR A 5 -6.49 -8.79 -2.41
CA THR A 5 -5.44 -8.91 -3.42
C THR A 5 -5.17 -7.55 -4.05
N ARG A 6 -4.00 -7.40 -4.69
CA ARG A 6 -3.66 -6.19 -5.44
C ARG A 6 -4.73 -5.86 -6.46
N GLU A 7 -5.19 -6.86 -7.20
CA GLU A 7 -6.16 -6.73 -8.28
C GLU A 7 -7.50 -6.23 -7.74
N SER A 8 -7.99 -6.82 -6.65
CA SER A 8 -9.24 -6.37 -6.01
C SER A 8 -9.15 -4.94 -5.48
N TYR A 9 -7.98 -4.51 -5.02
CA TYR A 9 -7.77 -3.16 -4.54
C TYR A 9 -7.73 -2.15 -5.69
N LEU A 10 -7.04 -2.48 -6.79
CA LEU A 10 -7.00 -1.64 -7.99
C LEU A 10 -8.38 -1.49 -8.61
N GLU A 11 -9.15 -2.58 -8.72
CA GLU A 11 -10.52 -2.52 -9.22
C GLU A 11 -11.39 -1.58 -8.40
N LEU A 12 -11.26 -1.61 -7.06
CA LEU A 12 -11.94 -0.68 -6.17
C LEU A 12 -11.50 0.78 -6.41
N VAL A 13 -10.21 1.03 -6.61
CA VAL A 13 -9.68 2.36 -6.93
C VAL A 13 -10.24 2.88 -8.27
N HIS A 14 -10.32 2.02 -9.28
CA HIS A 14 -10.91 2.37 -10.58
C HIS A 14 -12.40 2.72 -10.44
N GLN A 15 -13.18 1.87 -9.77
CA GLN A 15 -14.60 2.14 -9.51
C GLN A 15 -14.82 3.45 -8.75
N LEU A 16 -13.98 3.74 -7.75
CA LEU A 16 -14.04 5.00 -7.01
C LEU A 16 -13.79 6.20 -7.93
N ARG A 17 -12.79 6.13 -8.81
CA ARG A 17 -12.45 7.21 -9.74
C ARG A 17 -13.53 7.44 -10.79
N ASP A 18 -14.20 6.38 -11.23
CA ASP A 18 -15.33 6.46 -12.16
C ASP A 18 -16.54 7.13 -11.50
N TYR A 19 -16.82 6.77 -10.23
CA TYR A 19 -17.97 7.31 -9.49
C TYR A 19 -17.73 8.74 -8.98
N LEU A 20 -16.52 9.05 -8.53
CA LEU A 20 -16.13 10.36 -8.01
C LEU A 20 -14.83 10.83 -8.68
N PRO A 21 -14.92 11.40 -9.89
CA PRO A 21 -13.76 11.98 -10.57
C PRO A 21 -13.14 13.09 -9.71
N GLY A 22 -11.84 12.98 -9.44
CA GLY A 22 -11.10 13.94 -8.61
C GLY A 22 -11.10 13.65 -7.11
N ALA A 23 -11.56 12.46 -6.68
CA ALA A 23 -11.41 12.04 -5.30
C ALA A 23 -9.94 12.11 -4.82
N THR A 24 -9.72 12.69 -3.65
CA THR A 24 -8.41 12.72 -3.00
C THR A 24 -8.15 11.39 -2.32
N LEU A 25 -7.07 10.71 -2.71
CA LEU A 25 -6.62 9.46 -2.11
C LEU A 25 -5.33 9.67 -1.34
N THR A 26 -5.32 9.20 -0.09
CA THR A 26 -4.15 9.19 0.77
C THR A 26 -3.95 7.84 1.42
N SER A 27 -2.71 7.42 1.66
CA SER A 27 -2.45 6.15 2.33
C SER A 27 -1.07 6.11 2.99
N ASP A 28 -0.91 5.19 3.93
CA ASP A 28 0.32 4.99 4.69
C ASP A 28 0.91 3.63 4.32
N PHE A 29 2.21 3.60 4.05
CA PHE A 29 2.94 2.41 3.63
C PHE A 29 4.06 2.09 4.61
N ILE A 30 4.29 0.81 4.82
CA ILE A 30 5.46 0.30 5.54
C ILE A 30 6.29 -0.50 4.56
N THR A 31 7.58 -0.18 4.43
CA THR A 31 8.53 -0.90 3.56
C THR A 31 9.67 -1.49 4.38
N GLY A 32 10.40 -2.46 3.84
CA GLY A 32 11.53 -3.10 4.50
C GLY A 32 11.11 -4.10 5.59
N PHE A 33 9.93 -4.72 5.45
CA PHE A 33 9.52 -5.79 6.35
C PHE A 33 10.52 -6.96 6.31
N CYS A 34 10.65 -7.71 7.41
CA CYS A 34 11.52 -8.89 7.45
C CYS A 34 11.07 -9.91 6.39
N GLY A 35 11.82 -10.00 5.30
CA GLY A 35 11.52 -10.86 4.15
C GLY A 35 11.01 -10.13 2.90
N GLU A 36 10.89 -8.80 2.91
CA GLU A 36 10.61 -8.02 1.70
C GLU A 36 11.76 -8.20 0.71
N THR A 37 11.44 -8.72 -0.47
CA THR A 37 12.39 -8.82 -1.59
C THR A 37 12.39 -7.54 -2.42
N GLU A 38 13.44 -7.34 -3.23
CA GLU A 38 13.47 -6.23 -4.19
C GLU A 38 12.26 -6.27 -5.15
N ALA A 39 11.83 -7.47 -5.56
CA ALA A 39 10.64 -7.64 -6.39
C ALA A 39 9.36 -7.18 -5.68
N ASP A 40 9.20 -7.49 -4.38
CA ASP A 40 8.06 -7.03 -3.58
C ASP A 40 8.06 -5.51 -3.43
N HIS A 41 9.25 -4.92 -3.26
CA HIS A 41 9.40 -3.47 -3.19
C HIS A 41 9.01 -2.79 -4.51
N LEU A 42 9.46 -3.33 -5.65
CA LEU A 42 9.06 -2.85 -6.98
C LEU A 42 7.55 -3.02 -7.24
N GLN A 43 6.94 -4.08 -6.72
CA GLN A 43 5.48 -4.24 -6.75
C GLN A 43 4.78 -3.13 -5.96
N THR A 44 5.30 -2.77 -4.78
CA THR A 44 4.76 -1.66 -3.99
C THR A 44 4.89 -0.32 -4.72
N LEU A 45 6.05 -0.03 -5.34
CA LEU A 45 6.25 1.19 -6.13
C LEU A 45 5.30 1.26 -7.33
N SER A 46 5.15 0.16 -8.08
CA SER A 46 4.21 0.13 -9.21
C SER A 46 2.77 0.38 -8.77
N LEU A 47 2.35 -0.11 -7.60
CA LEU A 47 1.03 0.15 -7.04
C LEU A 47 0.84 1.64 -6.72
N LEU A 48 1.83 2.28 -6.09
CA LEU A 48 1.81 3.72 -5.82
C LEU A 48 1.64 4.54 -7.09
N HIS A 49 2.35 4.16 -8.16
CA HIS A 49 2.26 4.82 -9.47
C HIS A 49 0.88 4.64 -10.12
N GLU A 50 0.34 3.42 -10.09
CA GLU A 50 -0.95 3.08 -10.69
C GLU A 50 -2.13 3.74 -9.95
N VAL A 51 -2.08 3.73 -8.62
CA VAL A 51 -3.11 4.34 -7.78
C VAL A 51 -2.98 5.85 -7.71
N GLY A 52 -1.80 6.44 -7.92
CA GLY A 52 -1.63 7.89 -8.02
C GLY A 52 -2.21 8.65 -6.82
N TYR A 53 -1.82 8.28 -5.60
CA TYR A 53 -2.22 8.95 -4.37
C TYR A 53 -1.83 10.43 -4.41
N ASN A 54 -2.68 11.29 -3.86
CA ASN A 54 -2.39 12.71 -3.68
C ASN A 54 -1.32 12.93 -2.61
N PHE A 55 -1.33 12.08 -1.58
CA PHE A 55 -0.36 12.12 -0.50
C PHE A 55 -0.15 10.71 0.09
N ALA A 56 1.08 10.36 0.44
CA ALA A 56 1.35 9.11 1.15
C ALA A 56 2.50 9.27 2.15
N TYR A 57 2.34 8.70 3.34
CA TYR A 57 3.45 8.52 4.28
C TYR A 57 4.10 7.16 4.06
N ILE A 58 5.44 7.12 4.09
CA ILE A 58 6.20 5.88 3.94
C ILE A 58 7.10 5.74 5.17
N PHE A 59 6.95 4.61 5.85
CA PHE A 59 7.70 4.29 7.06
C PHE A 59 8.57 3.05 6.83
N ALA A 60 9.79 3.08 7.36
CA ALA A 60 10.59 1.86 7.46
C ALA A 60 9.98 0.93 8.52
N TYR A 61 9.92 -0.37 8.23
CA TYR A 61 9.50 -1.37 9.20
C TYR A 61 10.40 -1.31 10.43
N SER A 62 9.78 -1.29 11.61
CA SER A 62 10.44 -1.28 12.90
C SER A 62 9.94 -2.46 13.72
N GLN A 63 10.75 -3.51 13.81
CA GLN A 63 10.42 -4.69 14.61
C GLN A 63 10.44 -4.33 16.09
N ARG A 64 9.28 -4.44 16.75
CA ARG A 64 9.18 -4.23 18.20
C ARG A 64 9.32 -5.57 18.90
N GLN A 65 10.22 -5.67 19.87
CA GLN A 65 10.23 -6.80 20.80
C GLN A 65 8.92 -6.77 21.58
N VAL A 66 8.15 -7.86 21.47
CA VAL A 66 7.04 -8.10 22.39
C VAL A 66 7.68 -8.47 23.72
N ARG A 67 7.43 -7.67 24.77
CA ARG A 67 7.92 -7.97 26.11
C ARG A 67 7.34 -9.34 26.53
N PRO A 68 8.16 -10.32 26.94
CA PRO A 68 7.63 -11.51 27.59
C PRO A 68 7.05 -11.08 28.95
N ASP A 69 5.83 -11.53 29.21
CA ASP A 69 5.19 -11.48 30.53
C ASP A 69 6.02 -12.23 31.60
#